data_AF-A0A839K5D9-F1
#
_entry.id   AF-A0A839K5D9-F1
#
_cell.length_a   1.000
_cell.length_b   1.000
_cell.length_c   1.000
_cell.angle_alpha   90.00
_cell.angle_beta   90.00
_cell.angle_gamma   90.00
#
_symmetry.space_group_name_H-M   'P 1'
#
loop_
_entity.id
_entity.type
_entity.pdbx_description
1 polymer ?
#
loop_
_entity_poly.entity_id
_entity_poly.type
_entity_poly.pdbx_seq_one_letter_code
_entity_poly.pdbx_strand_id
1 'polypeptide(L)'
;MEEKNNVRRSLIAFGVLIVLAIVMLIAYFQLRPTGSTGKKEIEVEVIIPEKENEEFTLHTNAEFLRQALEEAELVKGIESEYGLFITEVNGRVADDTKQEWWCITKNKENVNYGVDEIAINDGDHYEITLTVGY
;
A
#
# COMPACT_ATOMS: atom_id res chain seq x y z
N MET A 1 -36.16 -11.01 -38.19
CA MET A 1 -35.30 -12.17 -37.88
C MET A 1 -33.89 -11.76 -37.45
N GLU A 2 -33.38 -10.59 -37.87
CA GLU A 2 -32.08 -10.02 -37.46
C GLU A 2 -31.99 -9.60 -35.97
N GLU A 3 -33.01 -8.94 -35.43
CA GLU A 3 -32.97 -8.39 -34.06
C GLU A 3 -32.75 -9.46 -32.98
N LYS A 4 -33.44 -10.61 -33.12
CA LYS A 4 -33.32 -11.76 -32.21
C LYS A 4 -31.92 -12.39 -32.23
N ASN A 5 -31.21 -12.32 -33.35
CA ASN A 5 -29.83 -12.83 -33.48
C ASN A 5 -28.81 -11.89 -32.83
N ASN A 6 -29.02 -10.57 -32.91
CA ASN A 6 -28.17 -9.58 -32.26
C ASN A 6 -28.30 -9.63 -30.74
N VAL A 7 -29.51 -9.79 -30.20
CA VAL A 7 -29.72 -9.99 -28.75
C VAL A 7 -29.02 -11.27 -28.27
N ARG A 8 -29.11 -12.37 -29.03
CA ARG A 8 -28.44 -13.63 -28.68
C ARG A 8 -26.92 -13.51 -28.72
N ARG A 9 -26.36 -12.77 -29.68
CA ARG A 9 -24.92 -12.47 -29.76
C ARG A 9 -24.46 -11.58 -28.60
N SER A 10 -25.23 -10.56 -28.23
CA SER A 10 -24.94 -9.72 -27.06
C SER A 10 -25.00 -10.49 -25.75
N LEU A 11 -25.95 -11.42 -25.59
CA LEU A 11 -26.04 -12.29 -24.41
C LEU A 11 -24.83 -13.23 -24.29
N ILE A 12 -24.34 -13.78 -25.41
CA ILE A 12 -23.14 -14.62 -25.43
C ILE A 12 -21.90 -13.77 -25.10
N ALA A 13 -21.77 -12.59 -25.69
CA ALA A 13 -20.66 -11.67 -25.41
C ALA A 13 -20.62 -11.26 -23.93
N PHE A 14 -21.79 -10.98 -23.34
CA PHE A 14 -21.90 -10.64 -21.92
C PHE A 14 -21.56 -11.83 -21.02
N GLY A 15 -21.97 -13.04 -21.39
CA GLY A 15 -21.58 -14.26 -20.69
C GLY A 15 -20.06 -14.50 -20.69
N VAL A 16 -19.41 -14.29 -21.83
CA VAL A 16 -17.93 -14.40 -21.96
C VAL A 16 -17.23 -13.33 -21.11
N LEU A 17 -17.75 -12.10 -21.10
CA LEU A 17 -17.19 -11.02 -20.28
C LEU A 17 -17.25 -11.35 -18.78
N ILE A 18 -18.38 -11.90 -18.30
CA ILE A 18 -18.54 -12.33 -16.91
C ILE A 18 -17.54 -13.43 -16.56
N VAL A 19 -17.36 -14.43 -17.43
CA VAL A 19 -16.39 -15.51 -17.20
C VAL A 19 -14.97 -14.96 -17.12
N LEU A 20 -14.59 -14.04 -18.02
CA LEU A 20 -13.29 -13.36 -17.96
C LEU A 20 -13.10 -12.56 -16.67
N ALA A 21 -14.12 -11.84 -16.21
CA ALA A 21 -14.08 -11.09 -14.96
C ALA A 21 -13.90 -12.02 -13.74
N ILE A 22 -14.56 -13.17 -13.72
CA ILE A 22 -14.41 -14.17 -12.65
C ILE A 22 -12.99 -14.76 -12.66
N VAL A 23 -12.45 -15.10 -13.84
CA VAL A 23 -11.08 -15.61 -13.96
C VAL A 23 -10.06 -14.57 -13.48
N MET A 24 -10.23 -13.30 -13.87
CA MET A 24 -9.38 -12.21 -13.38
C MET A 24 -9.50 -12.01 -11.87
N LEU A 25 -10.71 -12.12 -11.30
CA LEU A 25 -10.92 -11.98 -9.87
C LEU A 25 -10.27 -13.12 -9.08
N ILE A 26 -10.38 -14.37 -9.56
CA ILE A 26 -9.68 -15.53 -8.97
C ILE A 26 -8.17 -15.35 -9.07
N ALA A 27 -7.66 -14.97 -10.23
CA ALA A 27 -6.24 -14.71 -10.44
C ALA A 27 -5.75 -13.59 -9.52
N TYR A 28 -6.51 -12.50 -9.38
CA TYR A 28 -6.23 -11.44 -8.44
C TYR A 28 -6.14 -12.01 -7.02
N PHE A 29 -7.15 -12.74 -6.53
CA PHE A 29 -7.10 -13.32 -5.17
C PHE A 29 -5.95 -14.31 -4.95
N GLN A 30 -5.49 -15.03 -5.97
CA GLN A 30 -4.35 -15.95 -5.86
C GLN A 30 -2.98 -15.28 -6.00
N LEU A 31 -2.89 -14.20 -6.79
CA LEU A 31 -1.65 -13.47 -7.07
C LEU A 31 -1.46 -12.25 -6.16
N ARG A 32 -2.48 -11.87 -5.37
CA ARG A 32 -2.35 -10.87 -4.30
C ARG A 32 -1.15 -11.29 -3.42
N PRO A 33 -0.18 -10.40 -3.17
CA PRO A 33 0.87 -10.68 -2.22
C PRO A 33 0.22 -10.95 -0.86
N THR A 34 0.40 -12.16 -0.36
CA THR A 34 0.02 -12.54 0.99
C THR A 34 1.26 -12.34 1.83
N GLY A 35 1.21 -11.45 2.83
CA GLY A 35 2.31 -11.30 3.77
C GLY A 35 2.61 -12.67 4.41
N SER A 36 3.90 -12.97 4.64
CA SER A 36 4.28 -14.24 5.27
C SER A 36 3.65 -14.35 6.67
N THR A 37 2.95 -15.45 6.95
CA THR A 37 2.37 -15.72 8.27
C THR A 37 3.49 -16.00 9.28
N GLY A 38 3.55 -15.23 10.36
CA GLY A 38 4.53 -15.39 11.44
C GLY A 38 5.21 -14.10 11.87
N LYS A 39 6.07 -14.22 12.89
CA LYS A 39 6.89 -13.12 13.41
C LYS A 39 7.86 -12.69 12.31
N LYS A 40 7.75 -11.44 11.90
CA LYS A 40 8.61 -10.79 10.92
C LYS A 40 9.43 -9.73 11.61
N GLU A 41 10.66 -9.57 11.17
CA GLU A 41 11.51 -8.43 11.44
C GLU A 41 11.56 -7.57 10.18
N ILE A 42 11.17 -6.30 10.29
CA ILE A 42 11.32 -5.33 9.21
C ILE A 42 12.11 -4.13 9.72
N GLU A 43 12.81 -3.47 8.82
CA GLU A 43 13.54 -2.24 9.09
C GLU A 43 12.80 -1.05 8.47
N VAL A 44 12.64 0.01 9.25
CA VAL A 44 12.00 1.25 8.81
C VAL A 44 12.94 2.42 9.09
N GLU A 45 13.38 3.10 8.04
CA GLU A 45 14.23 4.28 8.11
C GLU A 45 13.36 5.55 7.97
N VAL A 46 13.43 6.46 8.94
CA VAL A 46 12.78 7.76 8.89
C VAL A 46 13.78 8.81 8.44
N ILE A 47 13.50 9.44 7.30
CA ILE A 47 14.40 10.39 6.64
C ILE A 47 13.78 11.78 6.68
N ILE A 48 14.43 12.70 7.39
CA ILE A 48 14.06 14.12 7.42
C ILE A 48 15.23 14.91 6.82
N PRO A 49 15.00 15.75 5.79
CA PRO A 49 16.06 16.56 5.21
C PRO A 49 16.85 17.34 6.27
N GLU A 50 18.17 17.36 6.13
CA GLU A 50 19.11 18.04 7.04
C GLU A 50 19.22 17.45 8.46
N LYS A 51 18.58 16.31 8.73
CA LYS A 51 18.76 15.55 9.98
C LYS A 51 19.47 14.22 9.71
N GLU A 52 19.99 13.62 10.78
CA GLU A 52 20.42 12.23 10.74
C GLU A 52 19.19 11.32 10.58
N ASN A 53 19.35 10.25 9.79
CA ASN A 53 18.29 9.28 9.58
C ASN A 53 18.11 8.45 10.86
N GLU A 54 16.86 8.09 11.16
CA GLU A 54 16.53 7.27 12.33
C GLU A 54 16.04 5.89 11.84
N GLU A 55 16.70 4.83 12.28
CA GLU A 55 16.34 3.44 11.92
C GLU A 55 15.56 2.76 13.05
N PHE A 56 14.47 2.08 12.68
CA PHE A 56 13.59 1.35 13.58
C PHE A 56 13.46 -0.11 13.14
N THR A 57 13.89 -1.02 13.99
CA THR A 57 13.65 -2.47 13.81
C THR A 57 12.31 -2.84 14.43
N LEU A 58 11.36 -3.28 13.61
CA LEU A 58 10.02 -3.66 14.06
C LEU A 58 9.87 -5.17 14.04
N HIS A 59 9.38 -5.74 15.15
CA HIS A 59 8.96 -7.13 15.21
C HIS A 59 7.44 -7.23 15.25
N THR A 60 6.83 -7.77 14.20
CA THR A 60 5.37 -7.78 14.06
C THR A 60 4.86 -9.08 13.44
N ASN A 61 3.59 -9.39 13.68
CA ASN A 61 2.87 -10.44 12.97
C ASN A 61 1.96 -9.86 11.86
N ALA A 62 1.91 -8.54 11.70
CA ALA A 62 1.07 -7.86 10.72
C ALA A 62 1.28 -8.39 9.30
N GLU A 63 0.24 -8.39 8.49
CA GLU A 63 0.34 -8.75 7.07
C GLU A 63 0.72 -7.56 6.21
N PHE A 64 0.38 -6.35 6.65
CA PHE A 64 0.55 -5.09 5.92
C PHE A 64 1.35 -4.05 6.72
N LEU A 65 2.03 -3.16 6.00
CA LEU A 65 2.93 -2.16 6.56
C LEU A 65 2.21 -1.20 7.51
N ARG A 66 1.00 -0.75 7.15
CA ARG A 66 0.20 0.15 8.01
C ARG A 66 0.08 -0.37 9.44
N GLN A 67 -0.36 -1.61 9.59
CA GLN A 67 -0.57 -2.21 10.90
C GLN A 67 0.76 -2.29 11.67
N ALA A 68 1.85 -2.68 11.02
CA ALA A 68 3.18 -2.73 11.65
C ALA A 68 3.64 -1.36 12.19
N LEU A 69 3.42 -0.30 11.40
CA LEU A 69 3.79 1.07 11.77
C LEU A 69 2.89 1.63 12.88
N GLU A 70 1.58 1.33 12.87
CA GLU A 70 0.63 1.72 13.91
C GLU A 70 0.88 0.98 15.23
N GLU A 71 1.17 -0.33 15.19
CA GLU A 71 1.56 -1.14 16.37
C GLU A 71 2.81 -0.60 17.06
N ALA A 72 3.75 -0.06 16.27
CA ALA A 72 4.97 0.56 16.75
C ALA A 72 4.79 2.04 17.18
N GLU A 73 3.57 2.58 17.07
CA GLU A 73 3.25 4.01 17.27
C GLU A 73 4.13 4.96 16.43
N LEU A 74 4.70 4.46 15.32
CA LEU A 74 5.65 5.20 14.51
C LEU A 74 4.96 6.20 13.58
N VAL A 75 3.71 5.95 13.20
CA VAL A 75 2.95 6.81 12.28
C VAL A 75 1.57 7.17 12.82
N LYS A 76 1.08 8.33 12.42
CA LYS A 76 -0.35 8.70 12.49
C LYS A 76 -0.78 9.28 11.15
N GLY A 77 -2.07 9.15 10.86
CA GLY A 77 -2.62 9.63 9.61
C GLY A 77 -4.13 9.87 9.69
N ILE A 78 -4.66 10.28 8.55
CA ILE A 78 -6.09 10.51 8.34
C ILE A 78 -6.57 9.51 7.30
N GLU A 79 -7.71 8.88 7.54
CA GLU A 79 -8.34 7.99 6.57
C GLU A 79 -8.75 8.76 5.31
N SER A 80 -8.44 8.18 4.15
CA SER A 80 -8.82 8.71 2.84
C SER A 80 -9.45 7.61 1.97
N GLU A 81 -9.98 8.00 0.81
CA GLU A 81 -10.50 7.03 -0.17
C GLU A 81 -9.40 6.13 -0.78
N TYR A 82 -8.14 6.49 -0.64
CA TYR A 82 -6.96 5.76 -1.13
C TYR A 82 -6.18 5.05 0.00
N GLY A 83 -6.78 4.93 1.19
CA GLY A 83 -6.13 4.36 2.37
C GLY A 83 -5.64 5.43 3.36
N LEU A 84 -4.70 5.06 4.24
CA LEU A 84 -4.20 5.97 5.27
C LEU A 84 -3.27 7.02 4.66
N PHE A 85 -3.66 8.29 4.75
CA PHE A 85 -2.76 9.40 4.46
C PHE A 85 -1.93 9.72 5.70
N ILE A 86 -0.62 9.43 5.66
CA ILE A 86 0.28 9.65 6.78
C ILE A 86 0.54 11.15 6.97
N THR A 87 0.20 11.66 8.15
CA THR A 87 0.39 13.06 8.53
C THR A 87 1.53 13.26 9.51
N GLU A 88 1.89 12.22 10.27
CA GLU A 88 2.92 12.27 11.31
C GLU A 88 3.75 11.00 11.29
N VAL A 89 5.08 11.14 11.38
CA VAL A 89 6.02 10.03 11.50
C VAL A 89 7.00 10.36 12.62
N ASN A 90 7.17 9.46 13.58
CA ASN A 90 8.04 9.62 14.75
C ASN A 90 7.82 10.98 15.47
N GLY A 91 6.56 11.39 15.62
CA GLY A 91 6.20 12.67 16.23
C GLY A 91 6.38 13.92 15.35
N ARG A 92 6.95 13.80 14.14
CA ARG A 92 7.08 14.91 13.18
C ARG A 92 5.85 14.97 12.27
N VAL A 93 5.03 16.00 12.47
CA VAL A 93 3.85 16.29 11.65
C VAL A 93 4.26 17.02 10.38
N ALA A 94 3.86 16.55 9.19
CA ALA A 94 4.12 17.24 7.93
C ALA A 94 3.39 18.60 7.86
N ASP A 95 4.08 19.64 7.39
CA ASP A 95 3.55 20.99 7.24
C ASP A 95 2.95 21.22 5.85
N ASP A 96 1.62 21.11 5.75
CA ASP A 96 0.88 21.33 4.51
C ASP A 96 1.09 22.74 3.92
N THR A 97 1.36 23.76 4.77
CA THR A 97 1.64 25.13 4.28
C THR A 97 2.95 25.24 3.51
N LYS A 98 3.84 24.26 3.71
CA LYS A 98 5.10 24.10 2.98
C LYS A 98 5.04 23.01 1.93
N GLN A 99 3.87 22.43 1.67
CA GLN A 99 3.71 21.28 0.78
C GLN A 99 4.56 20.09 1.21
N GLU A 100 4.72 19.88 2.53
CA GLU A 100 5.39 18.71 3.06
C GLU A 100 4.46 17.50 3.07
N TRP A 101 5.00 16.33 2.73
CA TRP A 101 4.29 15.06 2.81
C TRP A 101 5.27 13.91 3.08
N TRP A 102 4.75 12.80 3.61
CA TRP A 102 5.54 11.61 3.89
C TRP A 102 5.49 10.64 2.71
N CYS A 103 6.63 10.46 2.05
CA CYS A 103 6.82 9.51 0.96
C CYS A 103 7.30 8.18 1.53
N ILE A 104 6.68 7.07 1.12
CA ILE A 104 7.14 5.73 1.46
C ILE A 104 7.89 5.16 0.27
N THR A 105 9.02 4.51 0.51
CA THR A 105 9.73 3.67 -0.46
C THR A 105 10.05 2.32 0.17
N LYS A 106 10.36 1.34 -0.69
CA LYS A 106 10.85 0.02 -0.28
C LYS A 106 12.17 -0.23 -0.99
N ASN A 107 13.25 -0.44 -0.25
CA ASN A 107 14.59 -0.58 -0.81
C ASN A 107 14.95 0.55 -1.80
N LYS A 108 14.59 1.80 -1.48
CA LYS A 108 14.81 3.00 -2.31
C LYS A 108 13.99 3.04 -3.62
N GLU A 109 13.07 2.10 -3.82
CA GLU A 109 12.14 2.12 -4.94
C GLU A 109 10.77 2.65 -4.49
N ASN A 110 10.14 3.47 -5.35
CA ASN A 110 8.80 3.99 -5.08
C ASN A 110 7.79 2.85 -4.96
N VAL A 111 6.98 2.89 -3.90
CA VAL A 111 5.79 2.07 -3.79
C VAL A 111 4.60 2.84 -4.39
N ASN A 112 3.81 2.17 -5.22
CA ASN A 112 2.65 2.78 -5.90
C ASN A 112 1.32 2.49 -5.19
N TYR A 113 1.39 1.97 -3.97
CA TYR A 113 0.25 1.49 -3.20
C TYR A 113 0.13 2.31 -1.91
N GLY A 114 -1.09 2.43 -1.39
CA GLY A 114 -1.31 2.95 -0.04
C GLY A 114 -0.61 2.06 0.99
N VAL A 115 -0.22 2.65 2.13
CA VAL A 115 0.51 1.94 3.20
C VAL A 115 -0.27 0.73 3.75
N ASP A 116 -1.58 0.75 3.62
CA ASP A 116 -2.54 -0.30 3.94
C ASP A 116 -2.51 -1.50 2.97
N GLU A 117 -2.00 -1.33 1.75
CA GLU A 117 -1.93 -2.38 0.73
C GLU A 117 -0.51 -2.98 0.58
N ILE A 118 0.50 -2.39 1.23
CA ILE A 118 1.87 -2.87 1.18
C ILE A 118 2.02 -4.10 2.07
N ALA A 119 2.00 -5.29 1.48
CA ALA A 119 2.31 -6.53 2.20
C ALA A 119 3.77 -6.57 2.67
N ILE A 120 4.00 -7.00 3.90
CA ILE A 120 5.33 -7.09 4.52
C ILE A 120 5.84 -8.53 4.64
N ASN A 121 7.15 -8.69 4.45
CA ASN A 121 7.89 -9.96 4.60
C ASN A 121 9.04 -9.78 5.59
N ASP A 122 9.53 -10.90 6.10
CA ASP A 122 10.72 -10.90 6.96
C ASP A 122 11.94 -10.37 6.20
N GLY A 123 12.67 -9.43 6.81
CA GLY A 123 13.82 -8.76 6.23
C GLY A 123 13.50 -7.62 5.25
N ASP A 124 12.23 -7.19 5.16
CA ASP A 124 11.89 -6.02 4.34
C ASP A 124 12.46 -4.72 4.94
N HIS A 125 12.96 -3.84 4.08
CA HIS A 125 13.42 -2.49 4.42
C HIS A 125 12.54 -1.44 3.74
N TYR A 126 12.04 -0.50 4.54
CA TYR A 126 11.20 0.61 4.11
C TYR A 126 11.83 1.94 4.51
N GLU A 127 11.64 2.96 3.69
CA GLU A 127 12.04 4.32 4.02
C GLU A 127 10.81 5.23 4.03
N ILE A 128 10.70 6.08 5.04
CA ILE A 128 9.63 7.09 5.18
C ILE A 128 10.29 8.46 5.17
N THR A 129 10.21 9.14 4.03
CA THR A 129 10.95 10.37 3.75
C THR A 129 10.03 11.59 3.77
N LEU A 130 10.38 12.60 4.56
CA LEU A 130 9.72 13.90 4.50
C LEU A 130 10.12 14.60 3.20
N THR A 131 9.14 14.76 2.32
CA THR A 131 9.30 15.35 0.99
C THR A 131 8.59 16.69 0.90
N VAL A 132 9.07 17.59 0.04
CA VAL A 132 8.47 18.91 -0.22
C VAL A 132 8.12 19.02 -1.70
N GLY A 133 6.89 19.46 -2.00
CA GLY A 133 6.38 19.66 -3.36
C GLY A 133 5.53 18.49 -3.88
N TYR A 134 5.04 18.58 -5.13
CA TYR A 134 4.16 17.58 -5.77
C TYR A 134 4.65 17.19 -7.17
#